data_AF-A0A193GFL4-F1
#
_entry.id   AF-A0A193GFL4-F1
#
_cell.length_a   1.000
_cell.length_b   1.000
_cell.length_c   1.000
_cell.angle_alpha   90.00
_cell.angle_beta   90.00
_cell.angle_gamma   90.00
#
_symmetry.space_group_name_H-M   'P 1'
#
loop_
_entity.id
_entity.type
_entity.pdbx_description
1 polymer ?
#
loop_
_entity_poly.entity_id
_entity_poly.type
_entity_poly.pdbx_seq_one_letter_code
_entity_poly.pdbx_strand_id
1 'polypeptide(L)' 'MFGTKPTLTPEQFRWLKELRSRASLVGFDIPQPVRGQLEALNYIEDRHGKSAMTRPGAMALGSYRGPMAAR' A
#
# COMPACT_ATOMS: atom_id res chain seq x y z
N MET A 1 -20.68 -17.52 1.93
CA MET A 1 -19.72 -16.67 2.66
C MET A 1 -19.01 -15.77 1.65
N PHE A 2 -19.47 -14.53 1.50
CA PHE A 2 -18.74 -13.52 0.72
C PHE A 2 -17.53 -13.10 1.56
N GLY A 3 -16.41 -13.81 1.40
CA GLY A 3 -15.15 -13.38 1.96
C GLY A 3 -14.79 -12.05 1.32
N THR A 4 -15.06 -10.96 2.01
CA THR A 4 -14.47 -9.66 1.75
C THR A 4 -12.98 -9.83 1.96
N LYS A 5 -12.28 -10.34 0.95
CA LYS A 5 -10.84 -10.19 0.83
C LYS A 5 -10.55 -8.72 1.15
N PRO A 6 -9.59 -8.41 2.03
CA PRO A 6 -9.21 -7.01 2.29
C PRO A 6 -8.80 -6.43 0.94
N THR A 7 -9.75 -5.76 0.31
CA THR A 7 -9.58 -5.25 -1.04
C THR A 7 -9.06 -3.87 -0.78
N LEU A 8 -7.77 -3.67 -1.06
CA LEU A 8 -7.13 -2.36 -1.00
C LEU A 8 -8.09 -1.30 -1.50
N THR A 9 -8.28 -0.23 -0.73
CA THR A 9 -9.00 0.92 -1.29
C THR A 9 -8.19 1.47 -2.46
N PRO A 10 -8.80 2.16 -3.45
CA PRO A 10 -8.07 2.78 -4.55
C PRO A 10 -6.92 3.69 -4.07
N GLU A 11 -7.13 4.37 -2.93
CA GLU A 11 -6.14 5.22 -2.30
C GLU A 11 -4.97 4.41 -1.70
N GLN A 12 -5.24 3.35 -0.95
CA GLN A 12 -4.21 2.45 -0.43
C GLN A 12 -3.41 1.78 -1.54
N PHE A 13 -4.09 1.36 -2.62
CA PHE A 13 -3.44 0.80 -3.80
C PHE A 13 -2.50 1.82 -4.46
N ARG A 14 -2.96 3.06 -4.65
CA ARG A 14 -2.14 4.14 -5.21
C ARG A 14 -0.89 4.36 -4.37
N TRP A 15 -1.01 4.47 -3.06
CA TRP A 15 0.13 4.69 -2.17
C TRP A 15 1.09 3.50 -2.11
N LEU A 16 0.60 2.25 -2.13
CA LEU A 16 1.48 1.08 -2.26
C LEU A 16 2.20 1.04 -3.61
N LYS A 17 1.51 1.38 -4.71
CA LYS A 17 2.13 1.46 -6.05
C LYS A 17 3.22 2.53 -6.08
N GLU A 18 2.93 3.71 -5.54
CA GLU A 18 3.90 4.80 -5.43
C GLU A 18 5.07 4.41 -4.53
N LEU A 19 4.83 3.73 -3.40
CA LEU A 19 5.88 3.24 -2.51
C LEU A 19 6.81 2.25 -3.22
N ARG A 20 6.26 1.32 -4.00
CA ARG A 20 7.05 0.35 -4.79
C ARG A 20 7.87 1.05 -5.87
N SER A 21 7.30 2.05 -6.53
CA SER A 21 7.95 2.82 -7.59
C SER A 21 9.05 3.75 -7.05
N ARG A 22 8.80 4.35 -5.88
CA ARG A 22 9.65 5.36 -5.26
C ARG A 22 10.50 4.82 -4.11
N ALA A 23 10.61 3.50 -3.94
CA ALA A 23 11.40 2.85 -2.88
C ALA A 23 12.89 3.29 -2.83
N SER A 24 13.37 4.00 -3.86
CA SER A 24 14.72 4.57 -3.94
C SER A 24 14.79 6.10 -3.79
N LEU A 25 13.65 6.81 -3.72
CA LEU A 25 13.62 8.27 -3.66
C LEU A 25 13.41 8.75 -2.22
N VAL A 26 14.44 9.42 -1.68
CA VAL A 26 14.38 10.12 -0.39
C VAL A 26 13.27 11.17 -0.46
N GLY A 27 12.33 11.15 0.52
CA GLY A 27 11.24 12.14 0.63
C GLY A 27 9.84 11.65 0.25
N PHE A 28 9.62 10.34 0.11
CA PHE A 28 8.26 9.80 -0.04
C PHE A 28 7.54 9.71 1.30
N ASP A 29 6.59 10.61 1.52
CA ASP A 29 5.72 10.63 2.71
C ASP A 29 4.32 10.12 2.35
N ILE A 30 3.88 9.07 3.02
CA ILE A 30 2.51 8.56 2.92
C ILE A 30 1.67 9.33 3.95
N PRO A 31 0.51 9.91 3.56
CA PRO A 31 -0.36 10.62 4.49
C PRO A 31 -0.70 9.76 5.71
N GLN A 32 -0.55 10.33 6.92
CA GLN A 32 -0.80 9.67 8.20
C GLN A 32 -2.06 8.78 8.28
N PRO A 33 -3.26 9.20 7.79
CA PRO A 33 -4.44 8.34 7.85
C PRO A 33 -4.31 7.08 6.98
N VAL A 34 -3.67 7.17 5.82
CA VAL A 34 -3.44 6.02 4.92
C VAL A 34 -2.30 5.16 5.44
N ARG A 35 -1.25 5.79 5.96
CA ARG A 35 -0.11 5.10 6.56
C ARG A 35 -0.56 4.19 7.70
N GLY A 36 -1.33 4.72 8.66
CA GLY A 36 -1.83 3.92 9.79
C GLY A 36 -2.72 2.75 9.35
N GLN A 37 -3.51 2.92 8.28
CA GLN A 37 -4.30 1.83 7.70
C GLN A 37 -3.42 0.75 7.06
N LEU A 38 -2.38 1.15 6.30
CA LEU A 38 -1.46 0.22 5.67
C LEU A 38 -0.59 -0.52 6.70
N GLU A 39 -0.19 0.15 7.78
CA GLU A 39 0.51 -0.46 8.92
C GLU A 39 -0.40 -1.43 9.68
N ALA A 40 -1.65 -1.05 9.95
CA ALA A 40 -2.65 -1.93 10.58
C ALA A 40 -2.95 -3.20 9.76
N LEU A 41 -2.84 -3.11 8.43
CA LEU A 41 -2.99 -4.24 7.50
C LEU A 41 -1.67 -5.01 7.28
N ASN A 42 -0.58 -4.61 7.94
CA ASN A 42 0.76 -5.18 7.78
C ASN A 42 1.25 -5.14 6.32
N TYR A 43 0.86 -4.12 5.55
CA TYR A 43 1.28 -3.94 4.15
C TYR A 43 2.53 -3.08 4.02
N ILE A 44 2.77 -2.23 5.01
CA ILE A 44 4.01 -1.45 5.14
C ILE A 44 4.52 -1.57 6.57
N GLU A 45 5.82 -1.37 6.74
CA GLU A 45 6.50 -1.30 8.02
C GLU A 45 7.38 -0.05 8.08
N ASP A 46 7.62 0.49 9.27
CA ASP A 46 8.65 1.52 9.45
C ASP A 46 10.02 0.84 9.55
N ARG A 47 10.92 1.20 8.62
CA ARG A 47 12.30 0.74 8.60
C ARG A 47 13.23 1.95 8.63
N HIS A 48 13.79 2.24 9.80
CA HIS A 48 14.67 3.39 10.04
C HIS A 48 14.00 4.75 9.72
N GLY A 49 12.74 4.93 10.12
CA GLY A 49 12.00 6.18 9.86
C GLY A 49 11.52 6.35 8.43
N LYS A 50 11.56 5.27 7.62
CA LYS A 50 11.06 5.24 6.25
C LYS A 50 10.02 4.13 6.13
N SER A 51 8.91 4.41 5.46
CA SER A 51 7.95 3.36 5.10
C SER A 51 8.60 2.39 4.12
N ALA A 52 8.60 1.12 4.44
CA ALA A 52 9.05 0.02 3.59
C ALA A 52 7.87 -0.91 3.30
N MET A 53 7.81 -1.46 2.08
CA MET A 53 6.75 -2.40 1.72
C MET A 53 7.06 -3.80 2.27
N THR A 54 6.09 -4.40 2.95
CA THR A 54 6.20 -5.77 3.45
C THR A 54 5.85 -6.79 2.37
N ARG A 55 6.15 -8.07 2.61
CA ARG A 55 5.76 -9.17 1.70
C ARG A 55 4.23 -9.26 1.51
N PRO A 56 3.39 -9.17 2.56
CA PRO A 56 1.94 -9.06 2.39
C PRO A 56 1.50 -7.86 1.55
N GLY A 57 2.11 -6.69 1.73
CA GLY A 57 1.79 -5.50 0.93
C GLY A 57 2.09 -5.67 -0.55
N ALA A 58 3.21 -6.30 -0.89
CA ALA A 58 3.57 -6.62 -2.26
C ALA A 58 2.59 -7.63 -2.90
N MET A 59 2.14 -8.64 -2.14
CA MET A 59 1.14 -9.60 -2.60
C MET A 59 -0.23 -8.96 -2.78
N ALA A 60 -0.64 -8.07 -1.87
CA ALA A 60 -1.90 -7.33 -1.97
C ALA A 60 -1.90 -6.40 -3.19
N LEU A 61 -0.79 -5.71 -3.44
CA LEU A 61 -0.59 -4.89 -4.64
C LEU A 61 -0.72 -5.72 -5.93
N GLY A 62 -0.08 -6.91 -5.99
CA GLY A 62 -0.16 -7.80 -7.15
C GLY A 62 -1.52 -8.51 -7.32
N SER A 63 -2.26 -8.68 -6.22
CA SER A 63 -3.58 -9.32 -6.22
C SER A 63 -4.74 -8.34 -6.43
N TYR A 64 -4.47 -7.03 -6.43
CA TYR A 64 -5.49 -6.02 -6.62
C TYR A 64 -6.05 -6.08 -8.05
N ARG A 65 -7.32 -6.48 -8.15
CA ARG A 65 -8.12 -6.49 -9.39
C ARG A 65 -9.22 -5.43 -9.41
N GLY A 66 -9.12 -4.42 -8.54
CA GLY A 66 -10.08 -3.33 -8.51
C GLY A 66 -10.03 -2.48 -9.79
N PRO A 67 -11.04 -1.64 -10.04
CA PRO A 67 -11.07 -0.77 -11.20
C PRO A 67 -9.90 0.22 -11.10
N MET A 68 -8.78 -0.07 -11.76
CA MET A 68 -7.89 1.00 -12.19
C MET A 68 -8.74 1.86 -13.12
N ALA A 69 -9.24 2.98 -12.60
CA ALA A 69 -9.91 3.97 -13.43
C ALA A 69 -8.93 4.34 -14.54
N ALA A 70 -9.20 3.83 -15.73
CA ALA A 70 -8.65 4.33 -16.96
C ALA A 70 -9.07 5.80 -17.02
N ARG A 71 -8.11 6.69 -16.85
CA ARG A 71 -8.28 8.10 -17.16
C ARG A 71 -6.98 8.62 -17.75
#